data_AF-A0A7K9UTX0-F1
#
_entry.id   AF-A0A7K9UTX0-F1
#
_cell.length_a   1.000
_cell.length_b   1.000
_cell.length_c   1.000
_cell.angle_alpha   90.00
_cell.angle_beta   90.00
_cell.angle_gamma   90.00
#
_symmetry.space_group_name_H-M   'P 1'
#
loop_
_entity.id
_entity.type
_entity.pdbx_description
1 polymer ?
#
loop_
_entity_poly.entity_id
_entity_poly.type
_entity_poly.pdbx_seq_one_letter_code
_entity_poly.pdbx_strand_id
1 'polypeptide(L)'
;MSSKAKRVLPTRPEPPTVEQVLADVRGTHPADPVLLLPTEPPQGAASDHDSPAPGQEDAAEERERLYRQSRGYVEMNQRLQEARGRLAEECEELRRAGAALEQDIAQMRQKAF
;
A
#
# COMPACT_ATOMS: atom_id res chain seq x y z
N MET A 1 64.57 3.29 -15.77
CA MET A 1 63.76 2.09 -16.07
C MET A 1 63.03 1.71 -14.78
N SER A 2 61.71 1.90 -14.69
CA SER A 2 60.96 1.61 -13.46
C SER A 2 59.99 0.45 -13.72
N SER A 3 60.28 -0.71 -13.15
CA SER A 3 59.46 -1.91 -13.23
C SER A 3 58.39 -1.88 -12.14
N LYS A 4 57.16 -1.50 -12.49
CA LYS A 4 56.00 -1.68 -11.60
C LYS A 4 55.67 -3.17 -11.52
N ALA A 5 56.11 -3.83 -10.46
CA ALA A 5 55.69 -5.19 -10.13
C ALA A 5 54.16 -5.20 -9.87
N LYS A 6 53.43 -6.00 -10.64
CA LYS A 6 51.99 -6.23 -10.42
C LYS A 6 51.84 -7.00 -9.11
N ARG A 7 51.32 -6.34 -8.06
CA ARG A 7 50.88 -7.02 -6.82
C ARG A 7 49.69 -7.92 -7.16
N VAL A 8 49.93 -9.22 -7.29
CA VAL A 8 48.87 -10.23 -7.43
C VAL A 8 48.33 -10.51 -6.04
N LEU A 9 47.04 -10.24 -5.81
CA LEU A 9 46.38 -10.59 -4.56
C LEU A 9 46.26 -12.12 -4.46
N PRO A 10 46.37 -12.70 -3.25
CA PRO A 10 46.13 -14.12 -3.07
C PRO A 10 44.72 -14.47 -3.56
N THR A 11 44.59 -15.67 -4.12
CA THR A 11 43.30 -16.19 -4.56
C THR A 11 42.33 -16.26 -3.38
N ARG A 12 41.07 -15.89 -3.64
CA ARG A 12 39.98 -16.03 -2.65
C ARG A 12 39.94 -17.49 -2.17
N PRO A 13 39.80 -17.74 -0.85
CA PRO A 13 39.61 -19.09 -0.35
C PRO A 13 38.35 -19.72 -0.96
N GLU A 14 38.36 -21.05 -1.08
CA GLU A 14 37.19 -21.79 -1.49
C GLU A 14 36.04 -21.56 -0.49
N PRO A 15 34.78 -21.48 -0.98
CA PRO A 15 33.64 -21.36 -0.09
C PRO A 15 33.51 -22.62 0.79
N PRO A 16 32.94 -22.49 1.99
CA PRO A 16 32.73 -23.63 2.87
C PRO A 16 31.80 -24.67 2.22
N THR A 17 32.00 -25.93 2.60
CA THR A 17 31.13 -27.04 2.20
C THR A 17 29.82 -27.02 2.98
N VAL A 18 28.78 -27.67 2.43
CA VAL A 18 27.46 -27.74 3.06
C VAL A 18 27.55 -28.41 4.43
N GLU A 19 28.40 -29.41 4.56
CA GLU A 19 28.63 -30.16 5.79
C GLU A 19 29.20 -29.27 6.90
N GLN A 20 30.12 -28.36 6.55
CA GLN A 20 30.70 -27.41 7.50
C GLN A 20 29.65 -26.40 7.98
N VAL A 21 28.84 -25.87 7.07
CA VAL A 21 27.74 -24.95 7.43
C VAL A 21 26.74 -25.65 8.36
N LEU A 22 26.38 -26.90 8.07
CA LEU A 22 25.46 -27.65 8.93
C LEU A 22 26.06 -27.99 10.30
N ALA A 23 27.36 -28.25 10.38
CA ALA A 23 28.06 -28.46 11.65
C ALA A 23 28.02 -27.19 12.51
N ASP A 24 28.26 -26.03 11.92
CA ASP A 24 28.19 -24.74 12.61
C ASP A 24 26.78 -24.47 13.13
N VAL A 25 25.74 -24.66 12.30
CA VAL A 25 24.34 -24.49 12.71
C VAL A 25 23.97 -25.42 13.86
N ARG A 26 24.43 -26.69 13.84
CA ARG A 26 24.15 -27.66 14.90
C ARG A 26 24.93 -27.40 16.18
N GLY A 27 26.12 -26.84 16.08
CA GLY A 27 26.96 -26.46 17.21
C GLY A 27 26.58 -25.12 17.83
N THR A 28 25.71 -24.35 17.17
CA THR A 28 25.29 -23.03 17.64
C THR A 28 24.40 -23.15 18.88
N HIS A 29 24.58 -22.23 19.83
CA HIS A 29 23.75 -22.18 21.02
C HIS A 29 22.29 -21.87 20.64
N PRO A 30 21.29 -22.56 21.22
CA PRO A 30 19.87 -22.34 20.87
C PRO A 30 19.36 -20.93 21.19
N ALA A 31 20.09 -20.16 22.00
CA ALA A 31 19.82 -18.75 22.28
C ALA A 31 20.78 -17.78 21.55
N ASP A 32 21.40 -18.20 20.45
CA ASP A 32 22.25 -17.31 19.66
C ASP A 32 21.39 -16.18 19.05
N PRO A 33 21.68 -14.89 19.39
CA PRO A 33 20.90 -13.76 18.90
C PRO A 33 20.90 -13.61 17.37
N VAL A 34 21.87 -14.21 16.67
CA VAL A 34 21.90 -14.22 15.18
C VAL A 34 20.89 -15.21 14.61
N LEU A 35 20.63 -16.32 15.32
CA LEU A 35 19.68 -17.37 14.90
C LEU A 35 18.29 -17.21 15.49
N LEU A 36 18.14 -16.38 16.53
CA LEU A 36 16.84 -15.91 16.99
C LEU A 36 16.24 -14.99 15.93
N LEU A 37 15.53 -15.60 14.97
CA LEU A 37 14.60 -14.88 14.11
C LEU A 37 13.64 -14.13 15.04
N PRO A 38 13.50 -12.80 14.91
CA PRO A 38 12.46 -12.08 15.62
C PRO A 38 11.12 -12.72 15.23
N THR A 39 10.45 -13.36 16.18
CA THR A 39 9.13 -13.99 15.96
C THR A 39 8.07 -12.97 15.53
N GLU A 40 8.38 -11.68 15.59
CA GLU A 40 7.54 -10.56 15.20
C GLU A 40 8.43 -9.50 14.52
N PRO A 41 7.91 -8.66 13.60
CA PRO A 41 8.61 -7.42 13.23
C PRO A 41 8.97 -6.68 14.53
N PRO A 42 10.06 -5.87 14.59
CA PRO A 42 10.49 -5.24 15.83
C PRO A 42 9.42 -4.25 16.31
N GLN A 43 8.44 -4.75 17.05
CA GLN A 43 7.72 -4.00 18.05
C GLN A 43 8.77 -3.71 19.10
N GLY A 44 9.05 -2.42 19.28
CA GLY A 44 10.20 -1.89 20.00
C GLY A 44 10.51 -2.69 21.25
N ALA A 45 11.78 -3.07 21.36
CA ALA A 45 12.45 -3.61 22.53
C ALA A 45 11.62 -3.51 23.82
N ALA A 46 10.96 -4.61 24.17
CA ALA A 46 10.48 -4.81 25.53
C ALA A 46 11.70 -5.09 26.42
N SER A 47 12.38 -4.01 26.80
CA SER A 47 13.08 -3.95 28.08
C SER A 47 12.06 -3.46 29.10
N ASP A 48 11.58 -4.37 29.95
CA ASP A 48 11.02 -4.16 31.31
C ASP A 48 10.46 -2.77 31.66
N HIS A 49 9.64 -2.19 30.79
CA HIS A 49 8.91 -0.97 31.05
C HIS A 49 7.48 -1.14 30.53
N ASP A 50 6.57 -1.42 31.45
CA ASP A 50 5.11 -1.32 31.31
C ASP A 50 4.62 0.11 31.04
N SER A 51 5.47 0.96 30.45
CA SER A 51 5.17 2.35 30.10
C SER A 51 5.38 2.53 28.60
N PRO A 52 4.36 2.96 27.84
CA PRO A 52 4.55 3.33 26.45
C PRO A 52 5.66 4.39 26.37
N ALA A 53 6.65 4.15 25.50
CA ALA A 53 7.74 5.09 25.31
C ALA A 53 7.13 6.44 24.84
N PRO A 54 7.56 7.59 25.41
CA PRO A 54 7.03 8.88 25.03
C PRO A 54 7.29 9.11 23.53
N GLY A 55 6.20 9.17 22.74
CA GLY A 55 6.21 9.30 21.29
C GLY A 55 5.65 8.12 20.49
N GLN A 56 5.39 6.95 21.11
CA GLN A 56 4.68 5.85 20.44
C GLN A 56 3.17 6.10 20.36
N GLU A 57 2.59 6.73 21.39
CA GLU A 57 1.19 7.16 21.40
C GLU A 57 0.94 8.20 20.32
N ASP A 58 1.81 9.21 20.20
CA ASP A 58 1.74 10.24 19.15
C ASP A 58 1.74 9.64 17.73
N ALA A 59 2.60 8.64 17.49
CA ALA A 59 2.66 7.95 16.21
C ALA A 59 1.41 7.09 15.93
N ALA A 60 0.81 6.51 16.97
CA ALA A 60 -0.44 5.76 16.85
C ALA A 60 -1.64 6.68 16.60
N GLU A 61 -1.70 7.81 17.30
CA GLU A 61 -2.72 8.85 17.10
C GLU A 61 -2.66 9.45 15.70
N GLU A 62 -1.46 9.71 15.17
CA GLU A 62 -1.30 10.20 13.81
C GLU A 62 -1.77 9.18 12.76
N ARG A 63 -1.45 7.89 12.95
CA ARG A 63 -1.94 6.81 12.08
C ARG A 63 -3.46 6.70 12.12
N GLU A 64 -4.07 6.76 13.30
CA GLU A 64 -5.52 6.72 13.46
C GLU A 64 -6.19 7.95 12.82
N ARG A 65 -5.57 9.13 12.93
CA ARG A 65 -6.03 10.34 12.25
C ARG A 65 -6.01 10.18 10.73
N LEU A 66 -4.91 9.68 10.17
CA LEU A 66 -4.77 9.44 8.73
C LEU A 66 -5.78 8.39 8.26
N TYR A 67 -5.96 7.31 9.00
CA TYR A 67 -6.95 6.28 8.69
C TYR A 67 -8.38 6.86 8.63
N ARG A 68 -8.78 7.64 9.64
CA ARG A 68 -10.09 8.31 9.65
C ARG A 68 -10.25 9.27 8.48
N GLN A 69 -9.20 10.02 8.14
CA GLN A 69 -9.20 10.92 6.99
C GLN A 69 -9.38 10.15 5.66
N SER A 70 -8.58 9.11 5.43
CA SER A 70 -8.65 8.27 4.23
C SER A 70 -10.02 7.62 4.09
N ARG A 71 -10.57 7.08 5.19
CA ARG A 71 -11.90 6.49 5.22
C ARG A 71 -12.98 7.51 4.85
N GLY A 72 -12.94 8.71 5.43
CA GLY A 72 -13.89 9.78 5.12
C GLY A 72 -13.82 10.23 3.66
N TYR A 73 -12.61 10.29 3.08
CA TYR A 73 -12.42 10.60 1.67
C TYR A 73 -13.04 9.53 0.75
N VAL A 74 -12.83 8.25 1.05
CA VAL A 74 -13.39 7.15 0.26
C VAL A 74 -14.92 7.15 0.32
N GLU A 75 -15.49 7.34 1.51
CA GLU A 75 -16.94 7.41 1.70
C GLU A 75 -17.55 8.60 0.93
N MET A 76 -16.92 9.77 0.99
CA MET A 76 -17.37 10.94 0.23
C MET A 76 -17.32 10.68 -1.28
N ASN A 77 -16.26 10.05 -1.79
CA ASN A 77 -16.15 9.72 -3.20
C ASN A 77 -17.23 8.75 -3.67
N GLN A 78 -17.58 7.74 -2.85
CA GLN A 78 -18.68 6.83 -3.17
C GLN A 78 -20.00 7.58 -3.31
N ARG A 79 -20.32 8.47 -2.36
CA ARG A 79 -21.53 9.31 -2.42
C ARG A 79 -21.56 10.20 -3.66
N LEU A 80 -20.42 10.78 -4.04
CA LEU A 80 -20.30 11.59 -5.26
C LEU A 80 -20.50 10.76 -6.53
N GLN A 81 -19.98 9.55 -6.58
CA GLN A 81 -20.18 8.64 -7.72
C GLN A 81 -21.66 8.26 -7.88
N GLU A 82 -22.34 7.94 -6.77
CA GLU A 82 -23.78 7.66 -6.78
C GLU A 82 -24.58 8.88 -7.25
N ALA A 83 -24.29 10.07 -6.72
CA ALA A 83 -24.96 11.30 -7.13
C ALA A 83 -24.75 11.60 -8.62
N ARG A 84 -23.53 11.37 -9.13
CA ARG A 84 -23.24 11.51 -10.57
C ARG A 84 -24.03 10.51 -11.41
N GLY A 85 -24.19 9.27 -10.93
CA GLY A 85 -25.02 8.25 -11.57
C GLY A 85 -26.46 8.69 -11.70
N ARG A 86 -27.10 9.07 -10.58
CA ARG A 86 -28.48 9.58 -10.56
C ARG A 86 -28.69 10.78 -11.48
N LEU A 87 -27.76 11.73 -11.46
CA LEU A 87 -27.83 12.90 -12.33
C LEU A 87 -27.75 12.52 -13.82
N ALA A 88 -26.95 11.52 -14.17
CA ALA A 88 -26.84 11.04 -15.55
C ALA A 88 -28.16 10.41 -16.02
N GLU A 89 -28.79 9.60 -15.17
CA GLU A 89 -30.09 8.99 -15.41
C GLU A 89 -31.18 10.06 -15.65
N GLU A 90 -31.31 11.03 -14.74
CA GLU A 90 -32.27 12.15 -14.87
C GLU A 90 -32.03 12.95 -16.16
N CYS A 91 -30.76 13.19 -16.50
CA CYS A 91 -30.40 13.88 -17.74
C CYS A 91 -30.82 13.09 -19.00
N GLU A 92 -30.72 11.77 -18.99
CA GLU A 92 -31.17 10.92 -20.10
C GLU A 92 -32.69 10.87 -20.21
N GLU A 93 -33.40 10.85 -19.09
CA GLU A 93 -34.86 10.95 -19.06
C GLU A 93 -35.34 12.28 -19.65
N LEU A 94 -34.76 13.40 -19.22
CA LEU A 94 -35.09 14.73 -19.74
C LEU A 94 -34.81 14.83 -21.24
N ARG A 95 -33.68 14.28 -21.73
CA ARG A 95 -33.39 14.25 -23.18
C ARG A 95 -34.44 13.46 -23.95
N ARG A 96 -34.85 12.29 -23.45
CA ARG A 96 -35.91 11.47 -24.08
C ARG A 96 -37.25 12.20 -24.11
N ALA A 97 -37.65 12.81 -23.00
CA ALA A 97 -38.87 13.59 -22.89
C ALA A 97 -38.85 14.80 -23.85
N GLY A 98 -37.71 15.50 -23.94
CA GLY A 98 -37.52 16.61 -24.88
C GLY A 98 -37.67 16.17 -26.34
N ALA A 99 -37.03 15.07 -26.73
CA ALA A 99 -37.13 14.54 -28.09
C ALA A 99 -38.57 14.12 -28.45
N ALA A 100 -39.29 13.49 -27.53
CA ALA A 100 -40.70 13.14 -27.72
C ALA A 100 -41.57 14.40 -27.93
N LEU A 101 -41.36 15.43 -27.09
CA LEU A 101 -42.08 16.69 -27.21
C LEU A 101 -41.82 17.38 -28.56
N GLU A 102 -40.57 17.38 -29.03
CA GLU A 102 -40.23 17.94 -30.34
C GLU A 102 -40.95 17.21 -31.49
N GLN A 103 -41.03 15.88 -31.41
CA GLN A 103 -41.79 15.08 -32.38
C GLN A 103 -43.28 15.41 -32.35
N ASP A 104 -43.87 15.52 -31.15
CA ASP A 104 -45.28 15.88 -31.00
C ASP A 104 -45.59 17.26 -31.58
N ILE A 105 -44.71 18.25 -31.33
CA ILE A 105 -44.82 19.60 -31.91
C ILE A 105 -44.72 19.54 -33.44
N ALA A 106 -43.79 18.75 -33.99
CA ALA A 106 -43.65 18.60 -35.43
C ALA A 106 -44.90 17.97 -36.07
N GLN A 107 -45.49 16.96 -35.45
CA GLN A 107 -46.73 16.34 -35.91
C GLN A 107 -47.92 17.30 -35.82
N MET A 108 -48.05 18.07 -34.74
CA MET A 108 -49.10 19.09 -34.63
C MET A 108 -48.98 20.15 -35.71
N ARG A 109 -47.76 20.60 -36.03
CA ARG A 109 -47.51 21.53 -37.13
C ARG A 109 -47.92 20.94 -38.47
N GLN A 110 -47.62 19.67 -38.75
CA GLN A 110 -48.05 19.00 -39.98
C GLN A 110 -49.56 18.81 -40.11
N LYS A 111 -50.28 18.73 -38.99
CA LYS A 111 -51.75 18.57 -38.98
C LYS A 111 -52.50 19.91 -39.03
N ALA A 112 -51.84 21.00 -38.63
CA ALA A 112 -52.43 22.34 -38.57
C ALA A 112 -52.23 23.16 -39.86
N PHE A 113 -51.38 22.69 -40.77
CA PHE A 113 -51.13 23.24 -42.11
C PHE A 113 -51.38 22.17 -43.17
#